data_AF-A0A0J7IHH9-F1
#
_entry.id   AF-A0A0J7IHH9-F1
#
_cell.length_a   1.000
_cell.length_b   1.000
_cell.length_c   1.000
_cell.angle_alpha   90.00
_cell.angle_beta   90.00
_cell.angle_gamma   90.00
#
_symmetry.space_group_name_H-M   'P 1'
#
loop_
_entity.id
_entity.type
_entity.pdbx_description
1 polymer ?
#
loop_
_entity_poly.entity_id
_entity_poly.type
_entity_poly.pdbx_seq_one_letter_code
_entity_poly.pdbx_strand_id
1 'polypeptide(L)'
;MAKWAKLFRILTVVFSISIFTYWFIKKSAVGFVDNSVGLQVVNKLPQTLDFYLIEVDSGKSGNLEPKHIGKIRPEYYRIEYLKMDKSDEYWVVGYLGKKNMVYFSQHAVPNKNIDQIVEVRNYINQSVKLSDAARKQVDSYNYENAKLGIWVSLDFLLLFLNLVLLLRKNNKD
;
A
#
# COMPACT_ATOMS: atom_id res chain seq x y z
N MET A 1 35.95 -20.97 17.60
CA MET A 1 34.67 -20.86 16.85
C MET A 1 33.58 -20.07 17.59
N ALA A 2 33.29 -20.30 18.87
CA ALA A 2 32.20 -19.63 19.61
C ALA A 2 32.28 -18.09 19.68
N LYS A 3 33.48 -17.49 19.82
CA LYS A 3 33.67 -16.03 19.83
C LYS A 3 33.36 -15.38 18.48
N TRP A 4 33.78 -16.01 17.38
CA TRP A 4 33.49 -15.56 16.01
C TRP A 4 32.00 -15.62 15.69
N ALA A 5 31.33 -16.71 16.09
CA ALA A 5 29.88 -16.83 15.95
C ALA A 5 29.12 -15.76 16.76
N LYS A 6 29.57 -15.44 17.99
CA LYS A 6 28.97 -14.37 18.80
C LYS A 6 29.15 -12.99 18.16
N LEU A 7 30.35 -12.68 17.65
CA LEU A 7 30.63 -11.42 16.97
C LEU A 7 29.81 -11.27 15.69
N PHE A 8 29.75 -12.32 14.87
CA PHE A 8 28.93 -12.36 13.66
C PHE A 8 27.45 -12.06 13.98
N ARG A 9 26.87 -12.74 14.98
CA ARG A 9 25.48 -12.50 15.39
C ARG A 9 25.22 -11.07 15.83
N ILE A 10 26.13 -10.46 16.60
CA ILE A 10 26.00 -9.07 17.03
C ILE A 10 25.98 -8.13 15.81
N LEU A 11 26.91 -8.32 14.87
CA LEU A 11 26.98 -7.53 13.65
C LEU A 11 25.70 -7.68 12.81
N THR A 12 25.22 -8.91 12.61
CA THR A 12 23.97 -9.17 11.87
C THR A 12 22.79 -8.48 12.52
N VAL A 13 22.61 -8.59 13.85
CA VAL A 13 21.49 -7.97 14.55
C VAL A 13 21.53 -6.44 14.43
N VAL A 14 22.68 -5.81 14.69
CA VAL A 14 22.81 -4.35 14.61
C VAL A 14 22.55 -3.84 13.18
N PHE A 15 23.09 -4.53 12.18
CA PHE A 15 22.93 -4.16 10.78
C PHE A 15 21.48 -4.34 10.31
N SER A 16 20.86 -5.48 10.63
CA SER A 16 19.47 -5.75 10.29
C SER A 16 18.51 -4.77 10.95
N ILE A 17 18.68 -4.44 12.24
CA ILE A 17 17.86 -3.42 12.92
C ILE A 17 18.02 -2.07 12.22
N SER A 18 19.24 -1.68 11.87
CA SER A 18 19.51 -0.39 11.22
C SER A 18 18.84 -0.28 9.85
N ILE A 19 19.02 -1.29 8.99
CA ILE A 19 18.38 -1.35 7.67
C ILE A 19 16.87 -1.36 7.80
N PHE A 20 16.34 -2.19 8.70
CA PHE A 20 14.90 -2.32 8.85
C PHE A 20 14.27 -1.04 9.37
N THR A 21 14.93 -0.37 10.32
CA THR A 21 14.46 0.93 10.85
C THR A 21 14.44 1.99 9.75
N TYR A 22 15.51 2.09 8.96
CA TYR A 22 15.56 3.01 7.82
C TYR A 22 14.46 2.72 6.79
N TRP A 23 14.31 1.46 6.40
CA TRP A 23 13.28 1.04 5.45
C TRP A 23 11.87 1.28 6.00
N PHE A 24 11.63 0.97 7.27
CA PHE A 24 10.35 1.17 7.94
C PHE A 24 9.96 2.64 7.98
N ILE A 25 10.89 3.54 8.32
CA ILE A 25 10.65 4.99 8.31
C ILE A 25 10.31 5.43 6.88
N LYS A 26 11.10 5.02 5.88
CA LYS A 26 10.85 5.38 4.48
C LYS A 26 9.49 4.90 3.97
N LYS A 27 9.03 3.72 4.41
CA LYS A 27 7.75 3.13 3.98
C LYS A 27 6.55 3.63 4.79
N SER A 28 6.75 4.00 6.05
CA SER A 28 5.69 4.38 7.00
C SER A 28 5.53 5.88 7.18
N ALA A 29 6.50 6.70 6.75
CA ALA A 29 6.32 8.13 6.71
C ALA A 29 5.14 8.44 5.79
N VAL A 30 4.00 8.71 6.41
CA VAL A 30 2.82 9.29 5.75
C VAL A 30 3.28 10.66 5.29
N GLY A 31 3.69 10.74 4.03
CA GLY A 31 3.90 12.02 3.40
C GLY A 31 2.56 12.72 3.42
N PHE A 32 2.39 13.69 4.31
CA PHE A 32 1.63 14.88 3.93
C PHE A 32 2.39 15.41 2.72
N VAL A 33 1.88 15.06 1.54
CA VAL A 33 2.53 15.41 0.30
C VAL A 33 2.18 16.86 0.05
N ASP A 34 3.16 17.76 0.18
CA ASP A 34 3.02 19.14 -0.28
C ASP A 34 2.57 19.14 -1.75
N ASN A 35 1.62 20.01 -2.10
CA ASN A 35 0.96 20.06 -3.41
C ASN A 35 0.21 18.76 -3.80
N SER A 36 -0.56 18.21 -2.87
CA SER A 36 -1.45 17.08 -3.15
C SER A 36 -2.91 17.49 -3.28
N VAL A 37 -3.65 16.73 -4.08
CA VAL A 37 -5.11 16.83 -4.19
C VAL A 37 -5.72 15.96 -3.10
N GLY A 38 -6.57 16.54 -2.25
CA GLY A 38 -7.36 15.77 -1.29
C GLY A 38 -8.50 15.06 -2.02
N LEU A 39 -8.53 13.72 -1.97
CA LEU A 39 -9.62 12.91 -2.48
C LEU A 39 -10.39 12.27 -1.33
N GLN A 40 -11.67 12.61 -1.21
CA GLN A 40 -12.59 11.95 -0.30
C GLN A 40 -13.41 10.90 -1.05
N VAL A 41 -13.22 9.61 -0.71
CA VAL A 41 -14.04 8.52 -1.24
C VAL A 41 -15.10 8.16 -0.20
N VAL A 42 -16.37 8.33 -0.56
CA VAL A 42 -17.53 8.05 0.29
C VAL A 42 -18.24 6.81 -0.23
N ASN A 43 -18.42 5.81 0.64
CA ASN A 43 -19.20 4.62 0.27
C ASN A 43 -20.66 4.83 0.67
N LYS A 44 -21.55 4.97 -0.32
CA LYS A 44 -23.01 5.06 -0.12
C LYS A 44 -23.73 3.75 -0.44
N LEU A 45 -22.98 2.67 -0.74
CA LEU A 45 -23.55 1.35 -0.95
C LEU A 45 -23.85 0.67 0.39
N PRO A 46 -24.84 -0.23 0.45
CA PRO A 46 -25.24 -0.92 1.68
C PRO A 46 -24.20 -1.94 2.18
N GLN A 47 -23.16 -2.24 1.40
CA GLN A 47 -22.11 -3.20 1.76
C GLN A 47 -20.75 -2.50 1.90
N THR A 48 -19.91 -3.05 2.77
CA THR A 48 -18.51 -2.57 2.89
C THR A 48 -17.75 -2.99 1.65
N LEU A 49 -17.12 -2.01 0.99
CA LEU A 49 -16.26 -2.26 -0.16
C LEU A 49 -14.81 -1.96 0.19
N ASP A 50 -13.91 -2.71 -0.45
CA ASP A 50 -12.47 -2.49 -0.38
C ASP A 50 -12.06 -1.60 -1.55
N PHE A 51 -11.60 -0.39 -1.26
CA PHE A 51 -11.30 0.62 -2.27
C PHE A 51 -9.81 0.72 -2.56
N TYR A 52 -9.53 0.85 -3.85
CA TYR A 52 -8.22 1.11 -4.40
C TYR A 52 -8.30 2.34 -5.30
N LEU A 53 -7.20 3.06 -5.33
CA LEU A 53 -6.97 4.16 -6.24
C LEU A 53 -5.86 3.79 -7.20
N ILE A 54 -5.92 4.30 -8.43
CA ILE A 54 -4.83 4.18 -9.38
C ILE A 54 -4.56 5.56 -9.95
N GLU A 55 -3.37 6.10 -9.70
CA GLU A 55 -2.89 7.33 -10.38
C GLU A 55 -2.31 6.94 -11.74
N VAL A 56 -2.61 7.73 -12.78
CA VAL A 56 -2.13 7.46 -14.14
C VAL A 56 -1.09 8.51 -14.54
N ASP A 57 0.14 8.08 -14.78
CA ASP A 57 1.23 8.99 -15.19
C ASP A 57 1.04 9.47 -16.63
N SER A 58 0.93 10.79 -16.81
CA SER A 58 0.80 11.50 -18.09
C SER A 58 2.11 11.54 -18.89
N GLY A 59 3.27 11.30 -18.26
CA GLY A 59 4.59 11.59 -18.82
C GLY A 59 5.35 10.39 -19.44
N LYS A 60 5.22 9.18 -18.89
CA LYS A 60 5.90 7.98 -19.41
C LYS A 60 4.96 6.78 -19.46
N SER A 61 4.65 6.33 -20.68
CA SER A 61 4.04 5.03 -21.00
C SER A 61 2.78 4.61 -20.23
N GLY A 62 2.05 5.55 -19.60
CA GLY A 62 0.81 5.23 -18.87
C GLY A 62 1.04 4.33 -17.66
N ASN A 63 2.13 4.54 -16.91
CA ASN A 63 2.36 3.79 -15.67
C ASN A 63 1.17 4.00 -14.72
N LEU A 64 0.65 2.89 -14.21
CA LEU A 64 -0.47 2.83 -13.29
C LEU A 64 0.06 2.59 -11.88
N GLU A 65 -0.12 3.54 -10.98
CA GLU A 65 0.35 3.44 -9.59
C GLU A 65 -0.83 3.12 -8.67
N PRO A 66 -1.02 1.85 -8.27
CA PRO A 66 -2.11 1.46 -7.39
C PRO A 66 -1.80 1.81 -5.94
N LYS A 67 -2.81 2.32 -5.24
CA LYS A 67 -2.78 2.64 -3.82
C LYS A 67 -4.01 2.06 -3.14
N HIS A 68 -3.80 1.42 -2.00
CA HIS A 68 -4.90 0.86 -1.21
C HIS A 68 -5.45 1.93 -0.27
N ILE A 69 -6.71 2.34 -0.49
CA ILE A 69 -7.40 3.29 0.38
C ILE A 69 -7.93 2.55 1.62
N GLY A 70 -8.38 1.32 1.43
CA GLY A 70 -8.89 0.44 2.47
C GLY A 70 -10.39 0.15 2.38
N LYS A 71 -10.86 -0.57 3.39
CA LYS A 71 -12.27 -0.97 3.49
C LYS A 71 -13.11 0.15 4.06
N ILE A 72 -14.05 0.65 3.27
CA ILE A 72 -14.95 1.74 3.65
C ILE A 72 -16.34 1.15 3.88
N ARG A 73 -16.85 1.34 5.10
CA ARG A 73 -18.19 0.88 5.51
C ARG A 73 -19.28 1.74 4.86
N PRO A 74 -20.52 1.24 4.74
CA PRO A 74 -21.66 2.04 4.28
C PRO A 74 -21.78 3.34 5.07
N GLU A 75 -22.02 4.45 4.36
CA GLU A 75 -22.14 5.82 4.89
C GLU A 75 -20.87 6.42 5.51
N TYR A 76 -19.73 5.74 5.40
CA TYR A 76 -18.43 6.28 5.83
C TYR A 76 -17.58 6.71 4.64
N TYR A 77 -16.53 7.46 4.94
CA TYR A 77 -15.57 7.92 3.95
C TYR A 77 -14.13 7.73 4.42
N ARG A 78 -13.20 7.76 3.46
CA ARG A 78 -11.77 7.93 3.70
C ARG A 78 -11.25 9.06 2.84
N ILE A 79 -10.28 9.78 3.36
CA ILE A 79 -9.57 10.84 2.63
C ILE A 79 -8.19 10.29 2.28
N GLU A 80 -7.80 10.49 1.03
CA GLU A 80 -6.50 10.13 0.51
C GLU A 80 -5.87 11.34 -0.17
N TYR A 81 -4.57 11.55 0.04
CA TYR A 81 -3.83 12.65 -0.59
C TYR A 81 -3.07 12.14 -1.80
N LEU A 82 -3.31 12.76 -2.95
CA LEU A 82 -2.86 12.29 -4.26
C LEU A 82 -1.79 13.21 -4.83
N LYS A 83 -0.68 12.63 -5.27
CA LYS A 83 0.45 13.41 -5.79
C LYS A 83 0.33 13.56 -7.30
N MET A 84 -0.45 14.53 -7.72
CA MET A 84 -0.78 14.75 -9.13
C MET A 84 0.30 15.52 -9.92
N ASP A 85 1.56 15.55 -9.48
CA ASP A 85 2.64 16.28 -10.18
C ASP A 85 2.84 15.82 -11.62
N LYS A 86 2.63 14.52 -11.86
CA LYS A 86 2.82 13.86 -13.17
C LYS A 86 1.55 13.21 -13.70
N SER A 87 0.43 13.37 -13.00
CA SER A 87 -0.82 12.71 -13.32
C SER A 87 -1.93 13.73 -13.44
N ASP A 88 -2.78 13.56 -14.45
CA ASP A 88 -3.96 14.40 -14.67
C ASP A 88 -5.26 13.60 -14.54
N GLU A 89 -5.16 12.31 -14.20
CA GLU A 89 -6.31 11.43 -14.00
C GLU A 89 -6.03 10.35 -12.95
N TYR A 90 -7.09 9.92 -12.27
CA TYR A 90 -7.05 8.78 -11.37
C TYR A 90 -8.28 7.90 -11.55
N TRP A 91 -8.13 6.64 -11.20
CA TRP A 91 -9.22 5.67 -11.24
C TRP A 91 -9.56 5.20 -9.83
N VAL A 92 -10.85 5.07 -9.55
CA VAL A 92 -11.36 4.52 -8.29
C VAL A 92 -11.91 3.14 -8.57
N VAL A 93 -11.46 2.16 -7.80
CA VAL A 93 -11.85 0.76 -7.93
C VAL A 93 -12.42 0.28 -6.60
N GLY A 94 -13.59 -0.36 -6.63
CA GLY A 94 -14.22 -0.94 -5.44
C GLY A 94 -14.42 -2.44 -5.60
N TYR A 95 -13.97 -3.19 -4.61
CA TYR A 95 -14.12 -4.64 -4.53
C TYR A 95 -15.11 -5.04 -3.44
N LEU A 96 -15.97 -5.98 -3.79
CA LEU A 96 -16.75 -6.73 -2.83
C LEU A 96 -16.02 -8.05 -2.52
N GLY A 97 -15.44 -8.15 -1.33
CA GLY A 97 -14.56 -9.28 -0.99
C GLY A 97 -13.20 -9.20 -1.71
N LYS A 98 -12.55 -10.35 -1.95
CA LYS A 98 -11.15 -10.38 -2.41
C LYS A 98 -10.95 -10.28 -3.93
N LYS A 99 -11.93 -10.67 -4.74
CA LYS A 99 -11.76 -10.81 -6.20
C LYS A 99 -12.87 -10.18 -7.03
N ASN A 100 -13.99 -9.83 -6.42
CA ASN A 100 -15.14 -9.32 -7.16
C ASN A 100 -15.08 -7.79 -7.23
N MET A 101 -14.55 -7.26 -8.33
CA MET A 101 -14.57 -5.83 -8.62
C MET A 101 -15.98 -5.43 -9.06
N VAL A 102 -16.63 -4.58 -8.28
CA VAL A 102 -18.03 -4.18 -8.46
C VAL A 102 -18.19 -2.69 -8.77
N TYR A 103 -17.11 -1.92 -8.64
CA TYR A 103 -17.08 -0.50 -8.93
C TYR A 103 -15.79 -0.12 -9.67
N PHE A 104 -15.93 0.65 -10.74
CA PHE A 104 -14.85 1.28 -11.49
C PHE A 104 -15.31 2.62 -12.06
N SER A 105 -14.58 3.69 -11.75
CA SER A 105 -14.77 5.01 -12.35
C SER A 105 -13.43 5.69 -12.65
N GLN A 106 -13.40 6.43 -13.76
CA GLN A 106 -12.27 7.25 -14.18
C GLN A 106 -12.59 8.73 -13.91
N HIS A 107 -11.64 9.44 -13.31
CA HIS A 107 -11.78 10.84 -12.94
C HIS A 107 -10.59 11.65 -13.46
N ALA A 108 -10.87 12.71 -14.22
CA ALA A 108 -9.86 13.69 -14.60
C ALA A 108 -9.70 14.73 -13.48
N VAL A 109 -8.48 15.27 -13.35
CA VAL A 109 -8.12 16.33 -12.40
C VAL A 109 -7.79 17.61 -13.18
N PRO A 110 -8.80 18.35 -13.65
CA PRO A 110 -8.56 19.57 -14.43
C PRO A 110 -7.92 20.69 -13.60
N ASN A 111 -8.15 20.71 -12.29
CA ASN A 111 -7.55 21.67 -11.37
C ASN A 111 -7.01 20.93 -10.14
N LYS A 112 -5.69 21.02 -9.94
CA LYS A 112 -4.96 20.35 -8.85
C LYS A 112 -5.04 21.10 -7.51
N ASN A 113 -5.69 22.27 -7.49
CA ASN A 113 -5.88 23.07 -6.28
C ASN A 113 -7.25 22.86 -5.61
N ILE A 114 -8.08 21.95 -6.12
CA ILE A 114 -9.44 21.69 -5.63
C ILE A 114 -9.53 20.25 -5.12
N ASP A 115 -9.97 20.09 -3.89
CA ASP A 115 -10.29 18.78 -3.32
C ASP A 115 -11.46 18.12 -4.06
N GLN A 116 -11.37 16.81 -4.22
CA GLN A 116 -12.35 16.02 -4.93
C GLN A 116 -13.13 15.11 -3.99
N ILE A 117 -14.41 14.94 -4.26
CA ILE A 117 -15.28 14.02 -3.52
C ILE A 117 -15.88 13.04 -4.52
N VAL A 118 -15.68 11.74 -4.27
CA VAL A 118 -16.24 10.65 -5.06
C VAL A 118 -17.22 9.87 -4.20
N GLU A 119 -18.50 9.97 -4.55
CA GLU A 119 -19.57 9.24 -3.88
C GLU A 119 -19.95 7.98 -4.65
N VAL A 120 -19.70 6.84 -4.04
CA VAL A 120 -20.00 5.53 -4.63
C VAL A 120 -21.41 5.13 -4.25
N ARG A 121 -22.37 5.50 -5.10
CA ARG A 121 -23.81 5.26 -4.87
C ARG A 121 -24.34 3.98 -5.49
N ASN A 122 -23.70 3.51 -6.58
CA ASN A 122 -24.16 2.38 -7.37
C ASN A 122 -22.97 1.49 -7.76
N TYR A 123 -23.24 0.23 -8.05
CA TYR A 123 -22.29 -0.65 -8.72
C TYR A 123 -22.19 -0.24 -10.19
N ILE A 124 -21.06 0.34 -10.57
CA ILE A 124 -20.83 0.88 -11.91
C ILE A 124 -19.50 0.36 -12.42
N ASN A 125 -19.45 -0.06 -13.67
CA ASN A 125 -18.19 -0.24 -14.40
C ASN A 125 -18.22 0.67 -15.62
N GLN A 126 -17.57 1.84 -15.51
CA GLN A 126 -17.60 2.85 -16.56
C GLN A 126 -16.96 2.39 -17.88
N SER A 127 -15.96 1.51 -17.82
CA SER A 127 -15.26 0.99 -18.99
C SER A 127 -14.65 -0.38 -18.71
N VAL A 128 -15.15 -1.41 -19.38
CA VAL A 128 -14.67 -2.79 -19.21
C VAL A 128 -13.17 -2.89 -19.46
N LYS A 129 -12.69 -2.28 -20.55
CA LYS A 129 -11.27 -2.30 -20.95
C LYS A 129 -10.36 -1.69 -19.88
N LEU A 130 -10.71 -0.51 -19.36
CA LEU A 130 -9.90 0.15 -18.33
C LEU A 130 -10.00 -0.59 -16.99
N SER A 131 -11.19 -1.11 -16.68
CA SER A 131 -11.43 -1.87 -15.46
C SER A 131 -10.64 -3.19 -15.41
N ASP A 132 -10.41 -3.84 -16.56
CA ASP A 132 -9.55 -5.03 -16.65
C ASP A 132 -8.07 -4.67 -16.45
N ALA A 133 -7.62 -3.53 -16.97
CA ALA A 133 -6.27 -3.02 -16.71
C ALA A 133 -6.08 -2.68 -15.23
N ALA A 134 -7.06 -1.99 -14.65
CA ALA A 134 -7.10 -1.66 -13.23
C ALA A 134 -7.04 -2.91 -12.35
N ARG A 135 -7.85 -3.93 -12.68
CA ARG A 135 -7.86 -5.21 -11.97
C ARG A 135 -6.49 -5.88 -11.98
N LYS A 136 -5.84 -5.99 -13.14
CA LYS A 136 -4.48 -6.56 -13.25
C LYS A 136 -3.47 -5.81 -12.37
N GLN A 137 -3.58 -4.49 -12.33
CA GLN A 137 -2.68 -3.65 -11.54
C GLN A 137 -2.90 -3.84 -10.04
N VAL A 138 -4.15 -3.89 -9.58
CA VAL A 138 -4.50 -4.17 -8.18
C VAL A 138 -4.07 -5.59 -7.77
N ASP A 139 -4.27 -6.58 -8.63
CA ASP A 139 -3.85 -7.96 -8.36
C ASP A 139 -2.32 -8.08 -8.23
N SER A 140 -1.57 -7.42 -9.13
CA SER A 140 -0.10 -7.35 -9.06
C SER A 140 0.38 -6.67 -7.77
N TYR A 141 -0.22 -5.53 -7.41
CA TYR A 141 0.07 -4.81 -6.18
C TYR A 141 -0.19 -5.66 -4.93
N ASN A 142 -1.32 -6.36 -4.88
CA ASN A 142 -1.66 -7.25 -3.77
C ASN A 142 -0.68 -8.43 -3.68
N TYR A 143 -0.27 -8.98 -4.82
CA TYR A 143 0.70 -10.07 -4.88
C TYR A 143 2.08 -9.63 -4.37
N GLU A 144 2.61 -8.51 -4.85
CA GLU A 144 3.90 -7.99 -4.39
C GLU A 144 3.87 -7.61 -2.91
N ASN A 145 2.78 -7.04 -2.41
CA ASN A 145 2.63 -6.77 -0.98
C ASN A 145 2.59 -8.05 -0.13
N ALA A 146 1.89 -9.10 -0.59
CA ALA A 146 1.86 -10.38 0.11
C ALA A 146 3.27 -11.02 0.14
N LYS A 147 3.97 -11.00 -0.99
CA LYS A 147 5.35 -11.47 -1.11
C LYS A 147 6.29 -10.70 -0.20
N LEU A 148 6.22 -9.37 -0.19
CA LEU A 148 6.99 -8.51 0.72
C LEU A 148 6.69 -8.83 2.19
N GLY A 149 5.41 -9.04 2.53
CA GLY A 149 5.01 -9.43 3.88
C GLY A 149 5.65 -10.75 4.33
N ILE A 150 5.75 -11.74 3.44
CA ILE A 150 6.43 -13.00 3.69
C ILE A 150 7.93 -12.76 3.96
N TRP A 151 8.61 -12.00 3.10
CA TRP A 151 10.03 -11.69 3.26
C TRP A 151 10.32 -10.96 4.57
N VAL A 152 9.55 -9.91 4.87
CA VAL A 152 9.67 -9.15 6.13
C VAL A 152 9.45 -10.05 7.35
N SER A 153 8.46 -10.94 7.31
CA SER A 153 8.18 -11.85 8.41
C SER A 153 9.31 -12.86 8.62
N LEU A 154 9.90 -13.37 7.53
CA LEU A 154 11.03 -14.29 7.59
C LEU A 154 12.28 -13.60 8.16
N ASP A 155 12.55 -12.37 7.74
CA ASP A 155 13.67 -11.56 8.25
C ASP A 155 13.51 -11.28 9.75
N PHE A 156 12.30 -10.96 10.20
CA PHE A 156 12.00 -10.81 11.62
C PHE A 156 12.16 -12.10 12.41
N LEU A 157 11.79 -13.25 11.84
CA LEU A 157 12.01 -14.53 12.49
C LEU A 157 13.52 -14.80 12.66
N LEU A 158 14.33 -14.52 11.65
CA LEU A 158 15.79 -14.65 11.72
C LEU A 158 16.41 -13.68 12.72
N LEU A 159 15.96 -12.43 12.74
CA LEU A 159 16.41 -11.43 13.70
C LEU A 159 16.06 -11.83 15.12
N PHE A 160 14.83 -12.27 15.36
CA PHE A 160 14.37 -12.78 16.65
C PHE A 160 15.21 -13.96 17.13
N LEU A 161 15.45 -14.95 16.25
CA LEU A 161 16.27 -16.11 16.59
C LEU A 161 17.70 -15.71 16.99
N ASN A 162 18.34 -14.82 16.22
CA ASN A 162 19.69 -14.34 16.52
C ASN A 162 19.74 -13.54 17.82
N LEU A 163 18.71 -12.73 18.09
CA LEU A 163 18.57 -11.99 19.34
C LEU A 163 18.42 -12.92 20.54
N VAL A 164 17.50 -13.89 20.49
CA VAL A 164 17.27 -14.86 21.57
C VAL A 164 18.52 -15.70 21.83
N LEU A 165 19.22 -16.15 20.78
CA LEU A 165 20.45 -16.92 20.94
C LEU A 165 21.62 -16.09 21.51
N LEU A 166 21.61 -14.77 21.36
CA LEU A 166 22.56 -13.86 22.01
C LEU A 166 22.22 -13.63 23.49
N LEU A 167 20.93 -13.50 23.81
CA LEU A 167 20.42 -13.26 25.16
C LEU A 167 20.37 -14.53 26.02
N ARG A 168 20.29 -15.71 25.40
CA ARG A 168 20.30 -16.99 26.10
C ARG A 168 21.62 -17.13 26.86
N LYS A 169 21.55 -17.00 28.19
CA LYS A 169 22.67 -17.30 29.09
C LYS A 169 23.11 -18.74 28.83
N ASN A 170 24.40 -18.94 28.55
CA ASN A 170 24.97 -20.29 28.66
C ASN A 170 24.86 -20.66 30.13
N ASN A 171 23.85 -21.42 30.52
CA ASN A 171 23.94 -22.26 31.71
C ASN A 171 24.96 -23.35 31.39
N LYS A 172 26.23 -22.97 31.51
CA LYS A 172 27.33 -23.89 31.74
C LYS A 172 27.86 -23.52 33.10
N ASP A 173 27.29 -24.17 34.10
CA ASP A 173 28.07 -24.63 35.24
C ASP A 173 29.22 -25.51 34.73
#